data_AF-A0A933UW78-F1
#
_entry.id   AF-A0A933UW78-F1
#
_cell.length_a   1.000
_cell.length_b   1.000
_cell.length_c   1.000
_cell.angle_alpha   90.00
_cell.angle_beta   90.00
_cell.angle_gamma   90.00
#
_symmetry.space_group_name_H-M   'P 1'
#
loop_
_entity.id
_entity.type
_entity.pdbx_description
1 polymer ?
#
loop_
_entity_poly.entity_id
_entity_poly.type
_entity_poly.pdbx_seq_one_letter_code
_entity_poly.pdbx_strand_id
1 'polypeptide(L)'
;MHYTEINVSYSMGVGGKKPAMKEIDETRSQARDEAFENIIEHIKSRGGEVTEDNTHPLYMDIGADQFEVGTERKVEFTLKNKMDFQLIRKKETSRIQGEGKQKHLEDMMPPRVTMVLKKRSLGSGDWQLVDMEDIF
;
A
#
# COMPACT_ATOMS: atom_id res chain seq x y z
N MET A 1 40.03 25.54 42.79
CA MET A 1 38.80 24.81 42.46
C MET A 1 38.38 25.25 41.06
N HIS A 2 38.50 24.35 40.09
CA HIS A 2 38.24 24.62 38.68
C HIS A 2 36.74 24.65 38.41
N TYR A 3 36.28 25.70 37.73
CA TYR A 3 34.99 25.70 37.05
C TYR A 3 35.26 25.39 35.58
N THR A 4 34.86 24.21 35.14
CA THR A 4 34.92 23.81 33.73
C THR A 4 33.64 24.32 33.07
N GLU A 5 33.80 25.28 32.15
CA GLU A 5 32.73 25.73 31.25
C GLU A 5 32.33 24.56 30.34
N ILE A 6 31.07 24.12 30.44
CA ILE A 6 30.49 23.19 29.47
C ILE A 6 30.00 24.04 28.30
N ASN A 7 30.81 24.10 27.25
CA ASN A 7 30.38 24.56 25.93
C ASN A 7 29.31 23.61 25.41
N VAL A 8 28.04 24.02 25.50
CA VAL A 8 26.95 23.36 24.78
C VAL A 8 26.96 23.89 23.35
N SER A 9 27.69 23.19 22.48
CA SER A 9 27.62 23.38 21.03
C SER A 9 26.22 22.97 20.56
N TYR A 10 25.41 23.95 20.16
CA TYR A 10 24.20 23.72 19.36
C TYR A 10 24.63 23.23 17.98
N SER A 11 24.45 21.93 17.68
CA SER A 11 24.53 21.41 16.32
C SER A 11 23.15 20.99 15.83
N MET A 12 22.70 21.78 14.84
CA MET A 12 21.62 21.60 13.87
C MET A 12 20.77 20.32 13.95
N GLY A 13 19.45 20.54 14.07
CA GLY A 13 18.42 19.52 14.04
C GLY A 13 18.47 18.67 12.77
N VAL A 14 18.82 17.41 12.95
CA VAL A 14 18.56 16.35 11.97
C VAL A 14 17.13 15.90 12.21
N GLY A 15 16.24 16.21 11.26
CA GLY A 15 14.84 15.76 11.25
C GLY A 15 14.71 14.26 11.03
N GLY A 16 15.28 13.45 11.92
CA GLY A 16 15.07 12.01 11.96
C GLY A 16 13.67 11.72 12.48
N LYS A 17 12.88 10.93 11.73
CA LYS A 17 11.66 10.33 12.26
C LYS A 17 12.03 9.60 13.57
N LYS A 18 11.28 9.86 14.65
CA LYS A 18 11.49 9.19 15.94
C LYS A 18 11.47 7.66 15.72
N PRO A 19 12.40 6.87 16.29
CA PRO A 19 12.50 5.43 16.06
C PRO A 19 11.18 4.69 16.20
N ALA A 20 10.39 5.02 17.22
CA ALA A 20 9.07 4.45 17.46
C ALA A 20 8.06 4.68 16.32
N MET A 21 8.11 5.81 15.62
CA MET A 21 7.20 6.07 14.50
C MET A 21 7.54 5.20 13.28
N LYS A 22 8.83 4.95 13.04
CA LYS A 22 9.29 4.10 11.94
C LYS A 22 8.84 2.65 12.14
N GLU A 23 9.04 2.11 13.35
CA GLU A 23 8.60 0.76 13.71
C GLU A 23 7.07 0.59 13.58
N ILE A 24 6.28 1.61 13.96
CA ILE A 24 4.82 1.59 13.83
C ILE A 24 4.40 1.59 12.35
N ASP A 25 5.01 2.43 11.51
CA ASP A 25 4.67 2.50 10.09
C ASP A 25 5.05 1.20 9.35
N GLU A 26 6.20 0.60 9.67
CA GLU A 26 6.64 -0.70 9.14
C GLU A 26 5.67 -1.81 9.52
N THR A 27 5.30 -1.89 10.81
CA THR A 27 4.33 -2.86 11.33
C THR A 27 2.99 -2.73 10.62
N ARG A 28 2.51 -1.51 10.39
CA ARG A 28 1.24 -1.26 9.69
C ARG A 28 1.28 -1.69 8.23
N SER A 29 2.39 -1.41 7.52
CA SER A 29 2.54 -1.86 6.14
C SER A 29 2.55 -3.38 6.04
N GLN A 30 3.31 -4.04 6.92
CA GLN A 30 3.38 -5.50 6.96
C GLN A 30 2.01 -6.12 7.29
N ALA A 31 1.31 -5.59 8.29
CA ALA A 31 -0.03 -6.06 8.67
C ALA A 31 -1.04 -5.97 7.52
N ARG A 32 -0.92 -4.97 6.62
CA ARG A 32 -1.79 -4.84 5.43
C ARG A 32 -1.45 -5.88 4.36
N ASP A 33 -0.17 -6.15 4.14
CA ASP A 33 0.26 -7.21 3.21
C ASP A 33 -0.22 -8.59 3.72
N GLU A 34 -0.08 -8.85 5.02
CA GLU A 34 -0.59 -10.08 5.65
C GLU A 34 -2.12 -10.18 5.59
N ALA A 35 -2.83 -9.07 5.85
CA ALA A 35 -4.29 -9.03 5.75
C ALA A 35 -4.79 -9.38 4.35
N PHE A 36 -4.09 -8.94 3.30
CA PHE A 36 -4.44 -9.28 1.92
C PHE A 36 -4.41 -10.80 1.67
N GLU A 37 -3.32 -11.46 2.08
CA GLU A 37 -3.20 -12.92 1.92
C GLU A 37 -4.24 -13.65 2.78
N ASN A 38 -4.45 -13.21 4.03
CA ASN A 38 -5.44 -13.78 4.92
C ASN A 38 -6.87 -13.70 4.37
N ILE A 39 -7.23 -12.60 3.71
CA ILE A 39 -8.55 -12.46 3.07
C ILE A 39 -8.71 -13.52 1.96
N ILE A 40 -7.70 -13.69 1.11
CA ILE A 40 -7.72 -14.67 0.02
C ILE A 40 -7.86 -16.09 0.58
N GLU A 41 -7.07 -16.43 1.60
CA GLU A 41 -7.16 -17.74 2.26
C GLU A 41 -8.53 -17.95 2.90
N HIS A 42 -9.08 -16.93 3.56
CA HIS A 42 -10.40 -17.01 4.17
C HIS A 42 -11.48 -17.30 3.11
N ILE A 43 -11.45 -16.60 1.98
CA ILE A 43 -12.39 -16.81 0.86
C ILE A 43 -12.31 -18.25 0.35
N LYS A 44 -11.11 -18.75 0.09
CA LYS A 44 -10.88 -20.13 -0.37
C LYS A 44 -11.43 -21.14 0.65
N SER A 45 -11.17 -20.94 1.94
CA SER A 45 -11.65 -21.84 3.01
C SER A 45 -13.18 -21.90 3.12
N ARG A 46 -13.87 -20.80 2.77
CA ARG A 46 -15.34 -20.72 2.73
C ARG A 46 -15.94 -21.27 1.44
N GLY A 47 -15.11 -21.74 0.52
CA GLY A 47 -15.49 -22.30 -0.78
C GLY A 47 -15.84 -21.23 -1.81
N GLY A 48 -15.24 -20.04 -1.71
CA GLY A 48 -15.15 -19.11 -2.83
C GLY A 48 -14.14 -19.60 -3.86
N GLU A 49 -14.42 -19.36 -5.13
CA GLU A 49 -13.58 -19.77 -6.26
C GLU A 49 -12.76 -18.56 -6.73
N VAL A 50 -11.43 -18.70 -6.76
CA VAL A 50 -10.56 -17.67 -7.35
C VAL A 50 -10.54 -17.87 -8.86
N THR A 51 -11.05 -16.88 -9.59
CA THR A 51 -11.17 -16.91 -11.05
C THR A 51 -9.97 -16.27 -11.72
N GLU A 52 -9.30 -15.32 -11.06
CA GLU A 52 -8.12 -14.63 -11.56
C GLU A 52 -7.20 -14.22 -10.39
N ASP A 53 -5.88 -14.33 -10.56
CA ASP A 53 -4.87 -13.86 -9.62
C ASP A 53 -3.64 -13.40 -10.39
N ASN A 54 -3.54 -12.10 -10.63
CA ASN A 54 -2.52 -11.51 -11.47
C ASN A 54 -1.77 -10.40 -10.73
N THR A 55 -0.46 -10.32 -10.97
CA THR A 55 0.41 -9.25 -10.46
C THR A 55 1.05 -8.51 -11.63
N HIS A 56 0.98 -7.18 -11.59
CA HIS A 56 1.50 -6.29 -12.62
C HIS A 56 2.30 -5.15 -11.98
N PRO A 57 3.18 -4.49 -12.75
CA PRO A 57 3.82 -3.26 -12.31
C PRO A 57 2.78 -2.15 -12.05
N LEU A 58 3.00 -1.37 -10.99
CA LEU A 58 2.20 -0.19 -10.67
C LEU A 58 2.90 1.03 -11.24
N TYR A 59 2.20 1.73 -12.13
CA TYR A 59 2.71 2.93 -12.77
C TYR A 59 2.05 4.20 -12.23
N MET A 60 2.82 5.29 -12.22
CA MET A 60 2.33 6.64 -11.93
C MET A 60 2.68 7.56 -13.10
N ASP A 61 1.66 8.19 -13.67
CA ASP A 61 1.82 9.14 -14.77
C ASP A 61 2.22 10.51 -14.25
N ILE A 62 3.29 11.06 -14.81
CA ILE A 62 3.76 12.41 -14.51
C ILE A 62 4.04 13.15 -15.82
N GLY A 63 3.13 14.08 -16.16
CA GLY A 63 3.22 14.80 -17.42
C GLY A 63 3.01 13.84 -18.59
N ALA A 64 4.04 13.66 -19.42
CA ALA A 64 4.03 12.71 -20.53
C ALA A 64 4.78 11.39 -20.23
N ASP A 65 5.44 11.31 -19.06
CA ASP A 65 6.26 10.17 -18.67
C ASP A 65 5.49 9.25 -17.70
N GLN A 66 5.85 7.97 -17.71
CA GLN A 66 5.29 6.97 -16.82
C GLN A 66 6.41 6.31 -16.02
N PHE A 67 6.26 6.29 -14.69
CA PHE A 67 7.24 5.71 -13.78
C PHE A 67 6.67 4.49 -13.08
N GLU A 68 7.44 3.40 -13.06
CA GLU A 68 7.13 2.25 -12.23
C GLU A 68 7.44 2.59 -10.76
N VAL A 69 6.41 2.56 -9.92
CA VAL A 69 6.50 2.97 -8.51
C VAL A 69 6.26 1.81 -7.53
N GLY A 70 5.96 0.61 -8.04
CA GLY A 70 5.74 -0.57 -7.23
C GLY A 70 4.95 -1.65 -7.95
N THR A 71 4.06 -2.35 -7.24
CA THR A 71 3.28 -3.48 -7.78
C THR A 71 1.79 -3.37 -7.48
N GLU A 72 0.96 -3.87 -8.40
CA GLU A 72 -0.46 -4.11 -8.21
C GLU A 72 -0.74 -5.61 -8.32
N ARG A 73 -1.36 -6.20 -7.30
CA ARG A 73 -1.91 -7.56 -7.36
C ARG A 73 -3.43 -7.49 -7.36
N LYS A 74 -4.07 -8.15 -8.31
CA LYS A 74 -5.52 -8.21 -8.47
C LYS A 74 -5.97 -9.66 -8.39
N VAL A 75 -6.90 -9.92 -7.48
CA VAL A 75 -7.51 -11.24 -7.30
C VAL A 75 -9.01 -11.11 -7.51
N GLU A 76 -9.55 -11.81 -8.50
CA GLU A 76 -10.98 -11.94 -8.72
C GLU A 76 -11.47 -13.27 -8.15
N PHE A 77 -12.61 -13.23 -7.48
CA PHE A 77 -13.21 -14.42 -6.90
C PHE A 77 -14.73 -14.36 -6.90
N THR A 78 -15.35 -15.53 -6.99
CA THR A 78 -16.79 -15.72 -6.94
C THR A 78 -17.17 -16.47 -5.68
N LEU A 79 -18.09 -15.91 -4.90
CA LEU A 79 -18.68 -16.58 -3.74
C LEU A 79 -19.79 -17.55 -4.19
N LYS A 80 -20.12 -18.53 -3.34
CA LYS A 80 -21.15 -19.56 -3.64
C LYS A 80 -22.51 -18.99 -4.05
N ASN A 81 -22.86 -17.81 -3.57
CA ASN A 81 -24.08 -17.09 -3.93
C ASN A 81 -23.99 -16.35 -5.29
N LYS A 82 -23.02 -16.70 -6.14
CA LYS A 82 -22.78 -16.11 -7.46
C LYS A 82 -22.50 -14.60 -7.42
N MET A 83 -21.94 -14.12 -6.30
CA MET A 83 -21.44 -12.75 -6.21
C MET A 83 -19.96 -12.73 -6.56
N ASP A 84 -19.60 -11.90 -7.53
CA ASP A 84 -18.21 -11.69 -7.93
C ASP A 84 -17.61 -10.50 -7.17
N PHE A 85 -16.36 -10.67 -6.77
CA PHE A 85 -15.57 -9.68 -6.07
C PHE A 85 -14.19 -9.57 -6.69
N GLN A 86 -13.57 -8.41 -6.50
CA GLN A 86 -12.22 -8.11 -6.94
C GLN A 86 -11.49 -7.44 -5.77
N LEU A 87 -10.45 -8.10 -5.26
CA LEU A 87 -9.55 -7.57 -4.25
C LEU A 87 -8.26 -7.10 -4.93
N ILE A 88 -7.92 -5.84 -4.74
CA ILE A 88 -6.74 -5.20 -5.34
C ILE A 88 -5.81 -4.76 -4.22
N ARG A 89 -4.54 -5.15 -4.30
CA ARG A 89 -3.45 -4.61 -3.47
C ARG A 89 -2.54 -3.78 -4.33
N LYS A 90 -2.31 -2.54 -3.93
CA LYS A 90 -1.26 -1.67 -4.45
C LYS A 90 -0.17 -1.53 -3.41
N LYS A 91 1.06 -1.87 -3.79
CA LYS A 91 2.25 -1.71 -2.95
C LYS A 91 3.19 -0.75 -3.67
N GLU A 92 3.21 0.50 -3.21
CA GLU A 92 4.13 1.53 -3.67
C GLU A 92 5.44 1.39 -2.90
N THR A 93 6.54 1.16 -3.61
CA THR A 93 7.90 1.04 -3.04
C THR A 93 8.74 2.27 -3.30
N SER A 94 8.31 3.14 -4.22
CA SER A 94 9.05 4.34 -4.59
C SER A 94 8.09 5.51 -4.70
N ARG A 95 8.59 6.71 -4.38
CA ARG A 95 7.89 7.98 -4.59
C ARG A 95 8.67 8.82 -5.58
N ILE A 96 7.97 9.68 -6.31
CA ILE A 96 8.63 10.59 -7.26
C ILE A 96 8.96 11.90 -6.53
N GLN A 97 10.22 12.34 -6.62
CA GLN A 97 10.74 13.56 -6.01
C GLN A 97 11.37 14.47 -7.06
N GLY A 98 11.50 15.75 -6.72
CA GLY A 98 12.10 16.79 -7.57
C GLY A 98 11.09 17.66 -8.31
N GLU A 99 11.58 18.76 -8.88
CA GLU A 99 10.78 19.77 -9.57
C GLU A 99 11.13 19.85 -11.07
N GLY A 100 10.15 20.28 -11.88
CA GLY A 100 10.35 20.46 -13.33
C GLY A 100 10.78 19.18 -14.04
N LYS A 101 11.93 19.24 -14.72
CA LYS A 101 12.52 18.13 -15.51
C LYS A 101 13.48 17.24 -14.71
N GLN A 102 13.74 17.52 -13.44
CA GLN A 102 14.70 16.77 -12.61
C GLN A 102 14.01 15.75 -11.69
N LYS A 103 12.94 15.13 -12.18
CA LYS A 103 12.19 14.15 -11.41
C LYS A 103 12.94 12.82 -11.38
N HIS A 104 12.98 12.20 -10.21
CA HIS A 104 13.60 10.90 -10.00
C HIS A 104 12.79 10.08 -9.01
N LEU A 105 13.02 8.76 -9.02
CA LEU A 105 12.46 7.85 -8.05
C LEU A 105 13.33 7.85 -6.79
N GLU A 106 12.68 7.94 -5.64
CA GLU A 106 13.27 7.75 -4.33
C GLU A 106 12.57 6.57 -3.65
N ASP A 107 13.35 5.66 -3.06
CA ASP A 107 12.80 4.53 -2.33
C ASP A 107 11.99 5.00 -1.12
N MET A 108 10.85 4.35 -0.92
CA MET A 108 9.95 4.60 0.18
C MET A 108 10.08 3.49 1.22
N MET A 109 10.60 3.86 2.39
CA MET A 109 10.68 2.97 3.55
C MET A 109 9.90 3.55 4.74
N PRO A 110 8.86 2.86 5.25
CA PRO A 110 8.28 1.60 4.72
C PRO A 110 7.50 1.82 3.41
N PRO A 111 7.27 0.76 2.61
CA PRO A 111 6.40 0.86 1.44
C PRO A 111 4.97 1.22 1.86
N ARG A 112 4.21 1.80 0.93
CA ARG A 112 2.80 2.12 1.16
C ARG A 112 1.95 1.04 0.55
N VAL A 113 1.22 0.32 1.41
CA VAL A 113 0.27 -0.70 0.98
C VAL A 113 -1.15 -0.15 1.10
N THR A 114 -1.89 -0.23 0.00
CA THR A 114 -3.32 0.11 -0.08
C THR A 114 -4.10 -1.09 -0.61
N MET A 115 -5.23 -1.39 0.01
CA MET A 115 -6.14 -2.44 -0.43
C MET A 115 -7.47 -1.84 -0.85
N VAL A 116 -8.06 -2.40 -1.90
CA VAL A 116 -9.38 -2.01 -2.42
C VAL A 116 -10.17 -3.27 -2.68
N LEU A 117 -11.38 -3.34 -2.13
CA LEU A 117 -12.34 -4.37 -2.48
C LEU A 117 -13.41 -3.78 -3.38
N LYS A 118 -13.76 -4.51 -4.44
CA LYS A 118 -14.88 -4.20 -5.31
C LYS A 118 -15.82 -5.40 -5.41
N LYS A 119 -17.09 -5.13 -5.62
CA LYS A 119 -18.14 -6.11 -5.90
C LYS A 119 -18.72 -5.85 -7.28
N ARG A 120 -18.98 -6.90 -8.05
CA ARG A 120 -19.67 -6.76 -9.33
C ARG A 120 -21.16 -6.50 -9.09
N SER A 121 -21.68 -5.42 -9.65
CA SER A 121 -23.11 -5.11 -9.64
C SER A 121 -23.87 -6.11 -10.49
N LEU A 122 -24.93 -6.70 -9.93
CA LEU A 122 -25.76 -7.68 -10.63
C LEU A 122 -26.57 -7.05 -11.78
N GLY A 123 -26.84 -5.74 -11.71
CA GLY A 123 -27.66 -5.04 -12.69
C GLY A 123 -26.88 -4.47 -13.88
N SER A 124 -25.70 -3.91 -13.64
CA SER A 124 -24.89 -3.25 -14.68
C SER A 124 -23.66 -4.03 -15.13
N GLY A 125 -23.23 -5.03 -14.35
CA GLY A 125 -21.96 -5.74 -14.59
C GLY A 125 -20.71 -4.95 -14.16
N ASP A 126 -20.88 -3.71 -13.68
CA ASP A 126 -19.76 -2.86 -13.27
C ASP A 126 -19.20 -3.25 -11.90
N TRP A 127 -17.92 -2.97 -11.70
CA TRP A 127 -17.25 -3.11 -10.41
C TRP A 127 -17.50 -1.88 -9.53
N GLN A 128 -18.16 -2.09 -8.40
CA GLN A 128 -18.45 -1.06 -7.40
C GLN A 128 -17.52 -1.20 -6.21
N LEU A 129 -16.96 -0.09 -5.74
CA LEU A 129 -16.16 -0.05 -4.51
C LEU A 129 -17.02 -0.51 -3.33
N VAL A 130 -16.46 -1.40 -2.53
CA VAL A 130 -17.05 -1.80 -1.25
C VAL A 130 -16.23 -1.13 -0.18
N ASP A 131 -16.88 -0.38 0.69
CA ASP A 131 -16.21 0.12 1.87
C ASP A 131 -15.84 -1.07 2.75
N MET A 132 -14.55 -1.19 3.08
CA MET A 132 -14.09 -2.26 3.96
C MET A 132 -14.46 -2.00 5.42
N GLU A 133 -14.82 -0.75 5.78
CA GLU A 133 -15.36 -0.43 7.11
C GLU A 133 -16.75 -1.02 7.33
N ASP A 134 -17.53 -1.25 6.27
CA ASP A 134 -18.87 -1.85 6.36
C ASP A 134 -18.86 -3.39 6.46
N ILE A 135 -17.70 -4.03 6.36
CA ILE A 135 -17.57 -5.51 6.35
C ILE A 135 -17.22 -6.08 7.73
N PHE A 136 -16.67 -5.28 8.65
CA PHE A 136 -16.18 -5.72 9.96
C PHE A 136 -17.05 -5.24 11.13
#